data_AF-A0A942S5T5-F1
#
_entry.id   AF-A0A942S5T5-F1
#
_cell.length_a   1.000
_cell.length_b   1.000
_cell.length_c   1.000
_cell.angle_alpha   90.00
_cell.angle_beta   90.00
_cell.angle_gamma   90.00
#
_symmetry.space_group_name_H-M   'P 1'
#
loop_
_entity.id
_entity.type
_entity.pdbx_description
1 polymer ?
#
loop_
_entity_poly.entity_id
_entity_poly.type
_entity_poly.pdbx_seq_one_letter_code
_entity_poly.pdbx_strand_id
1 'polypeptide(L)'
;MKTQILLIAALLSLTVSTACYADEFKQKEEAYIDDIPFNTDSIAADYLLSELLNDTIKLSEEAYVDDIPFDTHEMVLTYHSDSAMQVNFVMESEAPIDDIPFNTSEVVNAYMKWAGTMALTKKNS
;
A
#
# COMPACT_ATOMS: atom_id res chain seq x y z
N MET A 1 -5.51 -81.23 61.71
CA MET A 1 -4.72 -79.97 61.61
C MET A 1 -4.91 -79.28 60.27
N LYS A 2 -4.58 -79.90 59.13
CA LYS A 2 -4.70 -79.26 57.80
C LYS A 2 -6.13 -78.79 57.45
N THR A 3 -7.16 -79.58 57.77
CA THR A 3 -8.57 -79.24 57.53
C THR A 3 -9.08 -78.08 58.37
N GLN A 4 -8.63 -77.97 59.63
CA GLN A 4 -8.97 -76.85 60.50
C GLN A 4 -8.31 -75.55 60.06
N ILE A 5 -7.04 -75.62 59.62
CA ILE A 5 -6.34 -74.48 59.03
C ILE A 5 -7.06 -73.99 57.76
N LEU A 6 -7.54 -74.92 56.92
CA LEU A 6 -8.29 -74.59 55.70
C LEU A 6 -9.63 -73.90 55.99
N LEU A 7 -10.35 -74.37 57.02
CA LEU A 7 -11.59 -73.76 57.48
C LEU A 7 -11.38 -72.35 58.03
N ILE A 8 -10.33 -72.14 58.82
CA ILE A 8 -9.97 -70.83 59.37
C ILE A 8 -9.58 -69.87 58.24
N ALA A 9 -8.80 -70.33 57.26
CA ALA A 9 -8.42 -69.51 56.10
C ALA A 9 -9.64 -69.11 55.25
N ALA A 10 -10.58 -70.02 55.05
CA ALA A 10 -11.82 -69.74 54.34
C ALA A 10 -12.67 -68.68 55.07
N LEU A 11 -12.85 -68.84 56.39
CA LEU A 11 -13.58 -67.87 57.21
C LEU A 11 -12.91 -66.48 57.18
N LEU A 12 -11.58 -66.45 57.32
CA LEU A 12 -10.81 -65.20 57.28
C LEU A 12 -10.97 -64.50 55.93
N SER A 13 -10.85 -65.24 54.81
CA SER A 13 -11.02 -64.68 53.47
C SER A 13 -12.40 -64.08 53.25
N LEU A 14 -13.44 -64.71 53.81
CA LEU A 14 -14.82 -64.24 53.70
C LEU A 14 -15.02 -62.95 54.50
N THR A 15 -14.51 -62.89 55.73
CA THR A 15 -14.60 -61.70 56.59
C THR A 15 -13.86 -60.49 56.01
N VAL A 16 -12.66 -60.69 55.45
CA VAL A 16 -11.89 -59.63 54.78
C VAL A 16 -12.62 -59.11 53.55
N SER A 17 -13.20 -60.00 52.75
CA SER A 17 -13.95 -59.62 51.55
C SER A 17 -15.16 -58.77 51.93
N THR A 18 -15.97 -59.18 52.91
CA THR A 18 -17.16 -58.42 53.34
C THR A 18 -16.82 -57.09 54.00
N ALA A 19 -15.69 -56.99 54.72
CA ALA A 19 -15.25 -55.73 55.33
C ALA A 19 -14.76 -54.72 54.28
N CYS A 20 -14.21 -55.20 53.16
CA CYS A 20 -13.72 -54.34 52.07
C CYS A 20 -14.87 -53.64 51.31
N TYR A 21 -16.07 -54.26 51.28
CA TYR A 21 -17.26 -53.67 50.65
C TYR A 21 -18.18 -52.94 51.64
N ALA A 22 -17.82 -52.86 52.93
CA ALA A 22 -18.64 -52.21 53.97
C ALA A 22 -18.41 -50.70 54.07
N ASP A 23 -17.34 -50.17 53.47
CA ASP A 23 -17.16 -48.73 53.32
C ASP A 23 -18.05 -48.28 52.15
N GLU A 24 -19.06 -47.46 52.44
CA GLU A 24 -19.91 -46.88 51.41
C GLU A 24 -18.99 -46.09 50.46
N PHE A 25 -18.77 -46.62 49.25
CA PHE A 25 -18.03 -45.98 48.16
C PHE A 25 -18.83 -44.78 47.60
N LYS A 26 -19.24 -43.87 48.49
CA LYS A 26 -19.85 -42.60 48.15
C LYS A 26 -18.69 -41.66 47.89
N GLN A 27 -18.58 -41.23 46.63
CA GLN A 27 -17.76 -40.08 46.29
C GLN A 27 -18.15 -38.95 47.23
N LYS A 28 -17.21 -38.50 48.07
CA LYS A 28 -17.46 -37.35 48.95
C LYS A 28 -17.75 -36.17 48.04
N GLU A 29 -18.85 -35.48 48.33
CA GLU A 29 -19.18 -34.25 47.64
C GLU A 29 -18.04 -33.26 47.86
N GLU A 30 -17.40 -32.84 46.77
CA GLU A 30 -16.30 -31.89 46.83
C GLU A 30 -16.86 -30.53 47.26
N ALA A 31 -16.11 -29.78 48.06
CA ALA A 31 -16.52 -28.44 48.43
C ALA A 31 -16.61 -27.59 47.17
N TYR A 32 -17.69 -26.82 47.02
CA TYR A 32 -17.82 -25.87 45.92
C TYR A 32 -16.67 -24.85 45.97
N ILE A 33 -15.83 -24.86 44.92
CA ILE A 33 -14.79 -23.88 44.69
C ILE A 33 -15.34 -22.91 43.65
N ASP A 34 -15.25 -21.60 43.93
CA ASP A 34 -15.62 -20.55 42.98
C ASP A 34 -14.48 -20.39 41.96
N ASP A 35 -14.40 -21.35 41.03
CA ASP A 35 -13.35 -21.38 40.02
C ASP A 35 -13.42 -20.15 39.12
N ILE A 36 -12.23 -19.63 38.76
CA ILE A 36 -12.14 -18.50 37.84
C ILE A 36 -12.63 -18.97 36.47
N PRO A 37 -13.70 -18.38 35.91
CA PRO A 37 -14.19 -18.77 34.60
C PRO A 37 -13.14 -18.41 33.55
N PHE A 38 -12.80 -19.37 32.70
CA PHE A 38 -11.92 -19.16 31.56
C PHE A 38 -12.64 -19.48 30.25
N ASN A 39 -12.24 -18.79 29.19
CA ASN A 39 -12.72 -19.04 27.84
C ASN A 39 -11.67 -19.83 27.07
N THR A 40 -11.96 -21.10 26.80
CA THR A 40 -11.07 -22.01 26.07
C THR A 40 -10.73 -21.49 24.68
N ASP A 41 -11.69 -20.88 23.98
CA ASP A 41 -11.48 -20.36 22.63
C ASP A 41 -10.50 -19.18 22.66
N SER A 42 -10.60 -18.31 23.67
CA SER A 42 -9.68 -17.19 23.87
C SER A 42 -8.26 -17.68 24.13
N ILE A 43 -8.10 -18.66 25.01
CA ILE A 43 -6.78 -19.21 25.36
C ILE A 43 -6.15 -19.92 24.15
N ALA A 44 -6.95 -20.66 23.37
CA ALA A 44 -6.49 -21.32 22.16
C ALA A 44 -6.05 -20.32 21.10
N ALA A 45 -6.82 -19.24 20.89
CA ALA A 45 -6.47 -18.18 19.95
C ALA A 45 -5.18 -17.46 20.34
N ASP A 46 -5.02 -17.13 21.63
CA ASP A 46 -3.82 -16.47 22.16
C ASP A 46 -2.59 -17.37 22.01
N TYR A 47 -2.73 -18.68 22.28
CA TYR A 47 -1.65 -19.65 22.09
C TYR A 47 -1.21 -19.72 20.63
N LEU A 48 -2.15 -19.91 19.70
CA LEU A 48 -1.86 -19.99 18.27
C LEU A 48 -1.21 -18.71 17.73
N LEU A 49 -1.68 -17.54 18.18
CA LEU A 49 -1.09 -16.26 17.81
C LEU A 49 0.35 -16.14 18.33
N SER A 50 0.59 -16.54 19.58
CA SER A 50 1.92 -16.51 20.18
C SER A 50 2.91 -17.45 19.48
N GLU A 51 2.43 -18.61 19.02
CA GLU A 51 3.21 -19.57 18.23
C GLU A 51 3.56 -18.98 16.86
N LEU A 52 2.58 -18.41 16.16
CA LEU A 52 2.76 -17.72 14.88
C LEU A 52 3.73 -16.54 14.93
N LEU A 53 3.76 -15.80 16.05
CA LEU A 53 4.66 -14.67 16.24
C LEU A 53 6.08 -15.09 16.64
N ASN A 54 6.23 -16.25 17.31
CA ASN A 54 7.52 -16.81 17.68
C ASN A 54 8.21 -17.49 16.49
N ASP A 55 7.43 -18.04 15.57
CA ASP A 55 7.97 -18.48 14.29
C ASP A 55 8.44 -17.27 13.50
N THR A 56 9.74 -17.23 13.22
CA THR A 56 10.31 -16.24 12.31
C THR A 56 9.71 -16.52 10.93
N ILE A 57 8.65 -15.78 10.56
CA ILE A 57 8.08 -15.84 9.22
C ILE A 57 9.19 -15.44 8.25
N LYS A 58 9.86 -16.44 7.68
CA LYS A 58 10.83 -16.24 6.60
C LYS A 58 10.02 -15.97 5.34
N LEU A 59 9.61 -14.72 5.18
CA LEU A 59 9.17 -14.22 3.89
C LEU A 59 10.35 -14.43 2.94
N SER A 60 10.15 -15.27 1.91
CA SER A 60 11.11 -15.38 0.83
C SER A 60 11.23 -14.02 0.17
N GLU A 61 12.46 -13.57 -0.12
CA GLU A 61 12.65 -12.39 -0.94
C GLU A 61 11.89 -12.57 -2.26
N GLU A 62 11.14 -11.54 -2.64
CA GLU A 62 10.46 -11.50 -3.93
C GLU A 62 11.50 -11.62 -5.04
N ALA A 63 11.15 -12.34 -6.12
CA ALA A 63 12.02 -12.41 -7.27
C ALA A 63 12.22 -11.00 -7.83
N TYR A 64 13.46 -10.63 -8.16
CA TYR A 64 13.75 -9.38 -8.83
C TYR A 64 12.99 -9.31 -10.15
N VAL A 65 11.99 -8.43 -10.22
CA VAL A 65 11.27 -8.09 -11.44
C VAL A 65 11.97 -6.88 -12.05
N ASP A 66 12.31 -6.97 -13.33
CA ASP A 66 12.86 -5.85 -14.08
C ASP A 66 11.69 -4.88 -14.37
N ASP A 67 11.42 -4.01 -13.40
CA ASP A 67 10.31 -3.06 -13.45
C ASP A 67 10.45 -2.14 -14.68
N ILE A 68 9.33 -1.87 -15.35
CA ILE A 68 9.31 -0.92 -16.46
C ILE A 68 9.67 0.46 -15.89
N PRO A 69 10.75 1.11 -16.36
CA PRO A 69 11.16 2.41 -15.85
C PRO A 69 10.05 3.44 -16.10
N PHE A 70 9.58 4.06 -15.01
CA PHE A 70 8.54 5.08 -15.05
C PHE A 70 9.15 6.47 -14.81
N ASP A 71 9.43 7.21 -15.88
CA ASP A 71 9.89 8.59 -15.77
C ASP A 71 8.70 9.56 -15.68
N THR A 72 8.37 9.94 -14.43
CA THR A 72 7.35 10.96 -14.14
C THR A 72 7.58 12.28 -14.87
N HIS A 73 8.83 12.68 -15.10
CA HIS A 73 9.14 13.94 -15.75
C HIS A 73 8.79 13.89 -17.24
N GLU A 74 9.18 12.81 -17.92
CA GLU A 74 8.86 12.58 -19.33
C GLU A 74 7.34 12.53 -19.57
N MET A 75 6.61 11.85 -18.68
CA MET A 75 5.15 11.76 -18.76
C MET A 75 4.48 13.13 -18.61
N VAL A 76 4.94 13.94 -17.65
CA VAL A 76 4.38 15.28 -17.39
C VAL A 76 4.68 16.23 -18.56
N LEU A 77 5.89 16.19 -19.12
CA LEU A 77 6.24 17.00 -20.29
C LEU A 77 5.37 16.66 -21.51
N THR A 78 5.22 15.37 -21.80
CA THR A 78 4.38 14.88 -22.90
C THR A 78 2.94 15.34 -22.72
N TYR A 79 2.37 15.15 -21.52
CA TYR A 79 1.02 15.57 -21.21
C TYR A 79 0.79 17.08 -21.39
N HIS A 80 1.72 17.91 -20.93
CA HIS A 80 1.61 19.36 -21.09
C HIS A 80 1.71 19.80 -22.55
N SER A 81 2.60 19.18 -23.32
CA SER A 81 2.72 19.43 -24.76
C SER A 81 1.42 19.10 -25.50
N ASP A 82 0.89 17.90 -25.27
CA ASP A 82 -0.35 17.45 -25.91
C ASP A 82 -1.55 18.32 -25.51
N SER A 83 -1.60 18.74 -24.24
CA SER A 83 -2.64 19.63 -23.74
C SER A 83 -2.56 21.01 -24.41
N ALA A 84 -1.35 21.56 -24.58
CA ALA A 84 -1.15 22.85 -25.23
C ALA A 84 -1.54 22.82 -26.72
N MET A 85 -1.27 21.70 -27.41
CA MET A 85 -1.64 21.51 -28.82
C MET A 85 -3.16 21.39 -29.03
N GLN A 86 -3.92 21.02 -28.01
CA GLN A 86 -5.38 20.91 -28.08
C GLN A 86 -6.10 22.24 -27.83
N VAL A 87 -5.38 23.30 -27.44
CA VAL A 87 -5.98 24.61 -27.20
C VAL A 87 -6.30 25.28 -28.54
N ASN A 88 -7.60 25.47 -28.81
CA ASN A 88 -8.05 26.23 -29.97
C ASN A 88 -8.06 27.73 -29.65
N PHE A 89 -7.11 28.48 -30.23
CA PHE A 89 -7.06 29.93 -30.10
C PHE A 89 -7.98 30.57 -31.14
N VAL A 90 -9.14 31.06 -30.68
CA VAL A 90 -9.99 31.92 -31.50
C VAL A 90 -9.36 33.30 -31.55
N MET A 91 -8.71 33.63 -32.67
CA MET A 91 -8.20 34.98 -32.90
C MET A 91 -9.30 35.87 -33.45
N GLU A 92 -9.43 37.06 -32.89
CA GLU A 92 -10.31 38.10 -33.46
C GLU A 92 -9.72 38.60 -34.79
N SER A 93 -10.59 39.00 -35.72
CA SER A 93 -10.11 39.60 -36.96
C SER A 93 -9.41 40.92 -36.65
N GLU A 94 -8.23 41.13 -37.22
CA GLU A 94 -7.52 42.40 -37.08
C GLU A 94 -8.37 43.56 -37.61
N ALA A 95 -8.27 44.71 -36.95
CA ALA A 95 -8.90 45.94 -37.44
C ALA A 95 -8.26 46.36 -38.76
N PRO A 96 -9.03 46.83 -39.76
CA PRO A 96 -8.44 47.42 -40.95
C PRO A 96 -7.62 48.65 -40.58
N ILE A 97 -6.31 48.60 -40.82
CA ILE A 97 -5.41 49.73 -40.63
C ILE A 97 -5.41 50.53 -41.94
N ASP A 98 -5.71 51.82 -41.85
CA ASP A 98 -5.55 52.76 -42.96
C ASP A 98 -4.08 53.16 -43.06
N ASP A 99 -3.30 52.34 -43.79
CA ASP A 99 -1.86 52.54 -43.96
C ASP A 99 -1.58 53.84 -44.74
N ILE A 100 -0.44 54.47 -44.46
CA ILE A 100 -0.05 55.69 -45.16
C ILE A 100 0.19 55.31 -46.63
N PRO A 101 -0.48 55.95 -47.60
CA PRO A 101 -0.30 55.61 -49.00
C PRO A 101 1.17 55.83 -49.41
N PHE A 102 1.87 54.74 -49.74
CA PHE A 102 3.26 54.78 -50.14
C PHE A 102 3.39 54.90 -51.66
N ASN A 103 3.85 56.05 -52.15
CA ASN A 103 4.16 56.24 -53.56
C ASN A 103 5.67 56.07 -53.81
N THR A 104 6.06 54.86 -54.25
CA THR A 104 7.45 54.53 -54.58
C THR A 104 8.08 55.55 -55.55
N SER A 105 7.30 56.05 -56.51
CA SER A 105 7.83 56.99 -57.51
C SER A 105 8.21 58.34 -56.91
N GLU A 106 7.45 58.82 -55.92
CA GLU A 106 7.74 60.08 -55.22
C GLU A 106 9.00 59.98 -54.36
N VAL A 107 9.15 58.86 -53.64
CA VAL A 107 10.33 58.60 -52.81
C VAL A 107 11.59 58.53 -53.65
N VAL A 108 11.54 57.82 -54.79
CA VAL A 108 12.66 57.73 -55.73
C VAL A 108 13.00 59.11 -56.30
N ASN A 109 12.01 59.89 -56.71
CA ASN A 109 12.24 61.24 -57.25
C ASN A 109 12.88 62.17 -56.21
N ALA A 110 12.41 62.13 -54.96
CA ALA A 110 13.00 62.90 -53.86
C ALA A 110 14.46 62.51 -53.60
N TYR A 111 14.75 61.21 -53.59
CA TYR A 111 16.12 60.69 -53.44
C TYR A 111 17.04 61.16 -54.57
N MET A 112 16.60 61.03 -55.83
CA MET A 112 17.40 61.43 -56.99
C MET A 112 17.70 62.94 -56.99
N LYS A 113 16.73 63.77 -56.61
CA LYS A 113 16.93 65.22 -56.45
C LYS A 113 17.96 65.54 -55.36
N TRP A 114 17.85 64.89 -54.21
CA TRP A 114 18.79 65.07 -53.10
C TRP A 114 20.20 64.62 -53.47
N ALA A 115 20.34 63.44 -54.07
CA ALA A 115 21.63 62.90 -54.53
C ALA A 115 22.28 63.79 -55.58
N GLY A 116 21.50 64.30 -56.54
CA GLY A 116 21.97 65.27 -57.53
C GLY A 116 22.48 66.58 -56.90
N THR A 117 21.76 67.10 -55.90
CA THR A 117 22.16 68.33 -55.18
C THR A 117 23.48 68.12 -54.43
N MET A 118 23.66 66.97 -53.77
CA MET A 118 24.92 66.63 -53.09
C MET A 118 26.10 66.41 -54.03
N ALA A 119 25.86 65.83 -55.21
CA ALA A 119 26.90 65.68 -56.22
C ALA A 119 27.40 67.04 -56.75
N LEU A 120 26.50 68.02 -56.86
CA LEU A 120 26.84 69.38 -57.31
C LEU A 120 27.59 70.18 -56.23
N THR A 121 27.21 70.09 -54.97
CA THR A 121 27.93 70.78 -53.88
C THR A 121 29.35 70.26 -53.69
N LYS A 122 29.58 68.95 -53.89
CA LYS A 122 30.91 68.35 -53.82
C LYS A 122 31.83 68.68 -55.00
N LYS A 123 31.28 69.07 -56.15
CA LYS A 123 32.06 69.48 -57.34
C LYS A 123 32.48 70.95 -57.32
N ASN A 124 31.81 71.76 -56.50
CA ASN A 124 32.05 73.19 -56.34
C ASN A 124 32.80 73.55 -55.03
N SER A 125 33.31 72.54 -54.31
CA SER A 125 34.21 72.68 -53.15
C SER A 125 35.60 72.18 -53.53
#